data_AF-A0A0B0NPT1-F1
#
_entry.id   AF-A0A0B0NPT1-F1
#
_cell.length_a   1.000
_cell.length_b   1.000
_cell.length_c   1.000
_cell.angle_alpha   90.00
_cell.angle_beta   90.00
_cell.angle_gamma   90.00
#
_symmetry.space_group_name_H-M   'P 1'
#
loop_
_entity.id
_entity.type
_entity.pdbx_description
1 polymer ?
#
loop_
_entity_poly.entity_id
_entity_poly.type
_entity_poly.pdbx_seq_one_letter_code
_entity_poly.pdbx_strand_id
1 'polypeptide(L)'
;MENKTIGLDKGWDYMQKEITKLKRILEGLPEPPFTSEEHMMLYTTIYNMCTQKPPHDYSQQLYDKYREAFEEYITSTVYQEVHAKVKDAVITLIDKEREGEQIDRALLKNVLDIFVEIGMGQMDRYEDDFEADMLQDTGAYYSRKASSWIEEDSCPDYMLKASA
;
A
#
# COMPACT_ATOMS: atom_id res chain seq x y z
N MET A 1 3.25 16.91 -41.22
CA MET A 1 4.18 15.80 -40.93
C MET A 1 3.37 14.53 -40.92
N GLU A 2 3.70 13.56 -41.76
CA GLU A 2 3.07 12.24 -41.70
C GLU A 2 3.31 11.65 -40.31
N ASN A 3 2.22 11.37 -39.58
CA ASN A 3 2.33 10.80 -38.23
C ASN A 3 2.75 9.34 -38.39
N LYS A 4 4.07 9.10 -38.30
CA LYS A 4 4.65 7.77 -38.45
C LYS A 4 4.18 6.91 -37.28
N THR A 5 3.51 5.80 -37.56
CA THR A 5 3.01 4.88 -36.53
C THR A 5 4.14 4.47 -35.58
N ILE A 6 3.93 4.68 -34.29
CA ILE A 6 4.79 4.24 -33.19
C ILE A 6 4.31 2.85 -32.80
N GLY A 7 5.18 1.85 -32.93
CA GLY A 7 4.91 0.49 -32.45
C GLY A 7 4.89 0.44 -30.91
N LEU A 8 4.09 -0.49 -30.36
CA LEU A 8 3.89 -0.62 -28.91
C LEU A 8 5.21 -0.72 -28.15
N ASP A 9 6.10 -1.66 -28.54
CA ASP A 9 7.37 -1.90 -27.84
C ASP A 9 8.25 -0.65 -27.81
N LYS A 10 8.36 0.05 -28.94
CA LYS A 10 9.18 1.27 -29.03
C LYS A 10 8.63 2.38 -28.13
N GLY A 11 7.32 2.57 -28.12
CA GLY A 11 6.69 3.58 -27.28
C GLY A 11 6.79 3.24 -25.79
N TRP A 12 6.58 1.97 -25.45
CA TRP A 12 6.69 1.47 -24.09
C TRP A 12 8.14 1.54 -23.57
N ASP A 13 9.14 1.17 -24.37
CA ASP A 13 10.56 1.30 -24.01
C ASP A 13 10.93 2.74 -23.62
N TYR A 14 10.34 3.72 -24.30
CA TYR A 14 10.52 5.13 -23.95
C TYR A 14 9.83 5.45 -22.62
N MET A 15 8.54 5.12 -22.48
CA MET A 15 7.79 5.34 -21.24
C MET A 15 8.43 4.65 -20.03
N GLN A 16 8.95 3.44 -20.19
CA GLN A 16 9.59 2.67 -19.13
C GLN A 16 10.89 3.31 -18.64
N LYS A 17 11.67 3.96 -19.51
CA LYS A 17 12.84 4.74 -19.11
C LYS A 17 12.44 5.92 -18.23
N GLU A 18 11.39 6.63 -18.61
CA GLU A 18 10.88 7.76 -17.85
C GLU A 18 10.24 7.32 -16.52
N ILE A 19 9.53 6.18 -16.49
CA ILE A 19 9.05 5.56 -15.25
C ILE A 19 10.23 5.20 -14.34
N THR A 20 11.32 4.66 -14.89
CA THR A 20 12.53 4.34 -14.12
C THR A 20 13.16 5.61 -13.53
N LYS A 21 13.24 6.68 -14.32
CA LYS A 21 13.70 8.00 -13.86
C LYS A 21 12.83 8.50 -12.70
N LEU A 22 11.51 8.43 -12.83
CA LEU A 22 10.57 8.82 -11.78
C LEU A 22 10.79 7.99 -10.50
N LYS A 23 10.90 6.66 -10.62
CA LYS A 23 11.21 5.79 -9.47
C LYS A 23 12.49 6.25 -8.77
N ARG A 24 13.57 6.51 -9.51
CA ARG A 24 14.84 6.99 -8.92
C ARG A 24 14.69 8.32 -8.16
N ILE A 25 13.91 9.25 -8.69
CA ILE A 25 13.62 10.53 -8.03
C ILE A 25 12.82 10.31 -6.73
N LEU A 26 11.78 9.45 -6.77
CA LEU A 26 10.96 9.13 -5.61
C LEU A 26 11.77 8.47 -4.49
N GLU A 27 12.72 7.60 -4.86
CA GLU A 27 13.65 6.93 -3.93
C GLU A 27 14.81 7.85 -3.46
N GLY A 28 14.83 9.13 -3.87
CA GLY A 28 15.89 10.07 -3.48
C GLY A 28 17.26 9.73 -4.06
N LEU A 29 17.34 8.90 -5.10
CA LEU A 29 18.59 8.57 -5.77
C LEU A 29 19.07 9.74 -6.62
N PRO A 30 20.40 9.85 -6.90
CA PRO A 30 20.92 10.89 -7.79
C PRO A 30 20.33 10.74 -9.20
N GLU A 31 19.41 11.64 -9.53
CA GLU A 31 18.71 11.71 -10.82
C GLU A 31 18.32 13.16 -11.11
N PRO A 32 18.61 13.72 -12.30
CA PRO A 32 18.14 15.04 -12.69
C PRO A 32 16.61 15.12 -12.67
N PRO A 33 16.02 16.29 -12.34
CA PRO A 33 14.59 16.48 -12.46
C PRO A 33 14.16 16.33 -13.93
N PHE A 34 12.86 16.09 -14.13
CA PHE A 34 12.28 16.09 -15.46
C PHE A 34 12.40 17.47 -16.11
N THR A 35 12.82 17.47 -17.37
CA THR A 35 12.85 18.65 -18.23
C THR A 35 11.50 18.84 -18.92
N SER A 36 11.20 20.07 -19.34
CA SER A 36 9.99 20.35 -20.13
C SER A 36 9.95 19.58 -21.45
N GLU A 37 11.12 19.30 -22.04
CA GLU A 37 11.25 18.50 -23.26
C GLU A 37 10.83 17.05 -23.03
N GLU A 38 11.32 16.41 -21.96
CA GLU A 38 10.93 15.05 -21.56
C GLU A 38 9.42 14.96 -21.28
N HIS A 39 8.85 15.92 -20.53
CA HIS A 39 7.41 15.97 -20.29
C HIS A 39 6.61 16.08 -21.59
N MET A 40 7.02 16.96 -22.51
CA MET A 40 6.36 17.15 -23.80
C MET A 40 6.44 15.91 -24.67
N MET A 41 7.60 15.25 -24.69
CA MET A 41 7.84 14.02 -25.44
C MET A 41 7.03 12.84 -24.89
N LEU A 42 6.94 12.69 -23.57
CA LEU A 42 6.07 11.72 -22.90
C LEU A 42 4.61 11.89 -23.33
N TYR A 43 4.07 13.09 -23.13
CA TYR A 43 2.68 13.40 -23.46
C TYR A 43 2.41 13.14 -24.95
N THR A 44 3.29 13.62 -25.83
CA THR A 44 3.15 13.46 -27.28
C THR A 44 3.20 11.99 -27.69
N THR A 45 4.09 11.20 -27.08
CA THR A 45 4.22 9.76 -27.37
C THR A 45 2.95 9.02 -26.98
N ILE A 46 2.46 9.22 -25.75
CA ILE A 46 1.22 8.60 -25.26
C ILE A 46 0.04 9.02 -26.14
N TYR A 47 -0.12 10.32 -26.39
CA TYR A 47 -1.20 10.84 -27.21
C TYR A 47 -1.21 10.23 -28.61
N ASN A 48 -0.06 10.19 -29.28
CA ASN A 48 0.04 9.61 -30.62
C ASN A 48 -0.30 8.12 -30.61
N MET A 49 0.19 7.35 -29.63
CA MET A 49 -0.10 5.91 -29.53
C MET A 49 -1.58 5.62 -29.25
N CYS A 50 -2.26 6.47 -28.48
CA CYS A 50 -3.70 6.36 -28.22
C CYS A 50 -4.58 6.85 -29.37
N THR A 51 -4.08 7.71 -30.26
CA THR A 51 -4.88 8.33 -31.35
C THR A 51 -4.52 7.82 -32.75
N GLN A 52 -3.59 6.86 -32.82
CA GLN A 52 -3.23 6.16 -34.05
C GLN A 52 -4.44 5.45 -34.68
N LYS A 53 -4.46 5.38 -36.01
CA LYS A 53 -5.54 4.69 -36.72
C LYS A 53 -5.53 3.18 -36.43
N PRO A 54 -6.71 2.52 -36.36
CA PRO A 54 -6.79 1.07 -36.25
C PRO A 54 -5.93 0.36 -37.31
N PRO A 55 -5.29 -0.77 -36.97
CA PRO A 55 -5.34 -1.52 -35.71
C PRO A 55 -4.36 -1.05 -34.61
N HIS A 56 -3.75 0.13 -34.73
CA HIS A 56 -2.62 0.56 -33.88
C HIS A 56 -3.02 1.51 -32.75
N ASP A 57 -4.28 1.44 -32.29
CA ASP A 57 -4.70 2.10 -31.05
C ASP A 57 -4.21 1.25 -29.88
N TYR A 58 -3.28 1.81 -29.10
CA TYR A 58 -2.64 1.13 -27.98
C TYR A 58 -3.08 1.66 -26.62
N SER A 59 -4.15 2.45 -26.56
CA SER A 59 -4.64 3.06 -25.31
C SER A 59 -4.86 2.06 -24.19
N GLN A 60 -5.56 0.95 -24.46
CA GLN A 60 -5.81 -0.11 -23.48
C GLN A 60 -4.51 -0.77 -23.02
N GLN A 61 -3.64 -1.15 -23.96
CA GLN A 61 -2.39 -1.84 -23.66
C GLN A 61 -1.41 -0.97 -22.86
N LEU A 62 -1.37 0.34 -23.15
CA LEU A 62 -0.57 1.30 -22.38
C LEU A 62 -1.11 1.46 -20.96
N TYR A 63 -2.43 1.49 -20.80
CA TYR A 63 -3.06 1.57 -19.49
C TYR A 63 -2.76 0.33 -18.64
N ASP A 64 -2.88 -0.86 -19.21
CA ASP A 64 -2.59 -2.12 -18.52
C ASP A 64 -1.12 -2.20 -18.09
N LYS A 65 -0.19 -1.87 -19.00
CA LYS A 65 1.25 -1.85 -18.68
C LYS A 65 1.61 -0.79 -17.63
N TYR A 66 1.00 0.39 -17.68
CA TYR A 66 1.21 1.43 -16.68
C TYR A 66 0.68 0.99 -15.31
N ARG A 67 -0.50 0.37 -15.28
CA ARG A 67 -1.09 -0.21 -14.06
C ARG A 67 -0.17 -1.25 -13.46
N GLU A 68 0.31 -2.21 -14.24
CA GLU A 68 1.26 -3.24 -13.80
C GLU A 68 2.54 -2.63 -13.18
N ALA A 69 3.15 -1.64 -13.85
CA ALA A 69 4.37 -0.99 -13.36
C ALA A 69 4.17 -0.22 -12.04
N PHE A 70 2.95 0.32 -11.83
CA PHE A 70 2.55 1.03 -10.63
C PHE A 70 2.25 0.06 -9.48
N GLU A 71 1.49 -1.00 -9.75
CA GLU A 71 1.19 -2.07 -8.78
C GLU A 71 2.47 -2.78 -8.32
N GLU A 72 3.39 -3.07 -9.24
CA GLU A 72 4.73 -3.61 -8.91
C GLU A 72 5.44 -2.69 -7.92
N TYR A 73 5.54 -1.39 -8.21
CA TYR A 73 6.25 -0.45 -7.34
C TYR A 73 5.62 -0.34 -5.94
N ILE A 74 4.29 -0.27 -5.87
CA ILE A 74 3.58 -0.24 -4.59
C ILE A 74 3.88 -1.50 -3.79
N THR A 75 3.75 -2.68 -4.40
CA THR A 75 3.86 -3.97 -3.70
C THR A 75 5.30 -4.34 -3.34
N SER A 76 6.27 -4.06 -4.21
CA SER A 76 7.67 -4.44 -4.03
C SER A 76 8.47 -3.46 -3.19
N THR A 77 8.07 -2.18 -3.19
CA THR A 77 8.87 -1.11 -2.58
C THR A 77 8.09 -0.43 -1.46
N VAL A 78 6.99 0.27 -1.80
CA VAL A 78 6.26 1.09 -0.82
C VAL A 78 5.74 0.22 0.33
N TYR A 79 5.07 -0.89 0.01
CA TYR A 79 4.48 -1.77 1.00
C TYR A 79 5.53 -2.36 1.94
N GLN A 80 6.65 -2.85 1.38
CA GLN A 80 7.74 -3.44 2.16
C GLN A 80 8.31 -2.46 3.21
N GLU A 81 8.36 -1.17 2.88
CA GLU A 81 8.88 -0.14 3.77
C GLU A 81 7.90 0.33 4.86
N VAL A 82 6.58 0.18 4.63
CA VAL A 82 5.54 0.77 5.50
C VAL A 82 4.78 -0.26 6.34
N HIS A 83 4.54 -1.47 5.84
CA HIS A 83 3.60 -2.43 6.47
C HIS A 83 3.98 -2.77 7.91
N ALA A 84 5.26 -3.03 8.19
CA ALA A 84 5.72 -3.34 9.54
C ALA A 84 5.52 -2.17 10.52
N LYS A 85 5.85 -0.94 10.08
CA LYS A 85 5.66 0.27 10.90
C LYS A 85 4.19 0.54 11.16
N VAL A 86 3.34 0.32 10.16
CA VAL A 86 1.90 0.44 10.26
C VAL A 86 1.36 -0.57 11.26
N LYS A 87 1.73 -1.85 11.13
CA LYS A 87 1.34 -2.91 12.07
C LYS A 87 1.69 -2.54 13.51
N ASP A 88 2.94 -2.17 13.77
CA ASP A 88 3.41 -1.82 15.11
C ASP A 88 2.64 -0.62 15.69
N ALA A 89 2.37 0.40 14.86
CA ALA A 89 1.59 1.57 15.25
C ALA A 89 0.14 1.20 15.58
N VAL A 90 -0.49 0.35 14.77
CA VAL A 90 -1.87 -0.11 14.99
C VAL A 90 -1.98 -0.92 16.28
N ILE A 91 -1.09 -1.89 16.51
CA ILE A 91 -1.07 -2.68 17.75
C ILE A 91 -0.88 -1.76 18.97
N THR A 92 0.04 -0.80 18.87
CA THR A 92 0.24 0.19 19.94
C THR A 92 -1.02 1.02 20.24
N LEU A 93 -1.77 1.41 19.21
CA LEU A 93 -3.03 2.15 19.40
C LEU A 93 -4.11 1.27 20.04
N ILE A 94 -4.19 0.00 19.65
CA ILE A 94 -5.11 -0.97 20.26
C ILE A 94 -4.79 -1.14 21.75
N ASP A 95 -3.51 -1.26 22.11
CA ASP A 95 -3.10 -1.39 23.51
C ASP A 95 -3.45 -0.16 24.36
N LYS A 96 -3.26 1.04 23.80
CA LYS A 96 -3.69 2.28 24.47
C LYS A 96 -5.19 2.30 24.71
N GLU A 97 -5.97 1.89 23.71
CA GLU A 97 -7.42 1.80 23.86
C GLU A 97 -7.84 0.78 24.92
N ARG A 98 -7.16 -0.37 25.01
CA ARG A 98 -7.40 -1.39 26.05
C ARG A 98 -7.12 -0.87 27.46
N GLU A 99 -6.13 0.01 27.62
CA GLU A 99 -5.85 0.68 28.89
C GLU A 99 -6.76 1.89 29.17
N GLY A 100 -7.77 2.15 28.33
CA GLY A 100 -8.79 3.16 28.52
C GLY A 100 -8.47 4.53 27.93
N GLU A 101 -7.40 4.65 27.13
CA GLU A 101 -7.14 5.87 26.36
C GLU A 101 -8.15 6.00 25.20
N GLN A 102 -8.58 7.23 24.91
CA GLN A 102 -9.37 7.49 23.70
C GLN A 102 -8.45 7.54 22.48
N ILE A 103 -8.79 6.75 21.46
CA ILE A 103 -8.10 6.76 20.17
C ILE A 103 -9.03 7.18 19.03
N ASP A 104 -8.44 7.62 17.92
CA ASP A 104 -9.18 7.84 16.69
C ASP A 104 -9.34 6.50 15.93
N ARG A 105 -10.50 5.85 16.15
CA ARG A 105 -10.85 4.60 15.47
C ARG A 105 -11.01 4.75 13.95
N ALA A 106 -11.37 5.95 13.47
CA ALA A 106 -11.48 6.20 12.04
C ALA A 106 -10.09 6.22 11.40
N LEU A 107 -9.12 6.86 12.07
CA LEU A 107 -7.72 6.80 11.65
C LEU A 107 -7.20 5.37 11.65
N LEU A 108 -7.45 4.60 12.71
CA LEU A 108 -7.01 3.19 12.80
C LEU A 108 -7.57 2.35 11.64
N LYS A 109 -8.86 2.53 11.31
CA LYS A 109 -9.48 1.86 10.16
C LYS A 109 -8.81 2.25 8.84
N ASN A 110 -8.66 3.55 8.58
CA ASN A 110 -8.05 4.03 7.34
C ASN A 110 -6.62 3.53 7.15
N VAL A 111 -5.87 3.38 8.26
CA VAL A 111 -4.51 2.83 8.23
C VAL A 111 -4.52 1.33 7.95
N LEU A 112 -5.47 0.58 8.51
CA LEU A 112 -5.63 -0.85 8.23
C LEU A 112 -6.06 -1.16 6.80
N ASP A 113 -6.80 -0.26 6.15
CA ASP A 113 -7.25 -0.44 4.77
C ASP A 113 -6.07 -0.64 3.79
N ILE A 114 -4.85 -0.19 4.13
CA ILE A 114 -3.65 -0.41 3.31
C ILE A 114 -3.38 -1.89 3.02
N PHE A 115 -3.63 -2.78 3.99
CA PHE A 115 -3.38 -4.22 3.84
C PHE A 115 -4.35 -4.86 2.84
N VAL A 116 -5.60 -4.38 2.82
CA VAL A 116 -6.66 -4.91 1.93
C VAL A 116 -6.54 -4.32 0.52
N GLU A 117 -6.30 -3.01 0.41
CA GLU A 117 -6.18 -2.32 -0.88
C GLU A 117 -4.97 -2.82 -1.68
N ILE A 118 -3.83 -3.08 -1.02
CA ILE A 118 -2.63 -3.62 -1.67
C ILE A 118 -2.80 -5.08 -2.08
N GLY A 119 -3.62 -5.85 -1.34
CA GLY A 119 -4.07 -7.17 -1.73
C GLY A 119 -5.04 -7.19 -2.92
N MET A 120 -5.31 -6.03 -3.56
CA MET A 120 -6.35 -5.88 -4.60
C MET A 120 -7.73 -6.36 -4.10
N GLY A 121 -8.02 -6.11 -2.82
CA GLY A 121 -9.23 -6.57 -2.15
C GLY A 121 -9.18 -8.01 -1.62
N GLN A 122 -8.07 -8.72 -1.79
CA GLN A 122 -7.82 -10.01 -1.12
C GLN A 122 -7.32 -9.78 0.31
N MET A 123 -7.59 -10.76 1.18
CA MET A 123 -7.26 -10.67 2.61
C MET A 123 -5.87 -11.21 2.95
N ASP A 124 -5.18 -11.88 2.03
CA ASP A 124 -3.89 -12.55 2.28
C ASP A 124 -2.88 -11.63 3.01
N ARG A 125 -2.75 -10.36 2.58
CA ARG A 125 -1.84 -9.39 3.22
C ARG A 125 -2.31 -8.94 4.61
N TYR A 126 -3.61 -8.86 4.81
CA TYR A 126 -4.16 -8.58 6.13
C TYR A 126 -3.89 -9.75 7.08
N GLU A 127 -4.13 -10.98 6.63
CA GLU A 127 -3.95 -12.21 7.40
C GLU A 127 -2.47 -12.42 7.77
N ASP A 128 -1.60 -12.38 6.76
CA ASP A 128 -0.18 -12.71 6.91
C ASP A 128 0.64 -11.60 7.59
N ASP A 129 0.41 -10.33 7.23
CA ASP A 129 1.27 -9.22 7.65
C ASP A 129 0.72 -8.43 8.85
N PHE A 130 -0.52 -8.70 9.29
CA PHE A 130 -1.14 -7.99 10.42
C PHE A 130 -1.88 -8.92 11.40
N GLU A 131 -2.85 -9.72 10.94
CA GLU A 131 -3.78 -10.43 11.81
C GLU A 131 -3.07 -11.44 12.72
N ALA A 132 -2.12 -12.21 12.18
CA ALA A 132 -1.35 -13.17 12.96
C ALA A 132 -0.65 -12.54 14.18
N ASP A 133 0.04 -11.42 13.96
CA ASP A 133 0.74 -10.68 15.02
C ASP A 133 -0.24 -10.00 15.99
N MET A 134 -1.34 -9.44 15.49
CA MET A 134 -2.38 -8.84 16.33
C MET A 134 -3.03 -9.89 17.25
N LEU A 135 -3.36 -11.07 16.73
CA LEU A 135 -3.93 -12.17 17.52
C LEU A 135 -2.95 -12.68 18.58
N GLN A 136 -1.67 -12.83 18.21
CA GLN A 136 -0.62 -13.22 19.15
C GLN A 136 -0.47 -12.20 20.29
N ASP A 137 -0.37 -10.92 19.95
CA ASP A 137 -0.27 -9.84 20.94
C ASP A 137 -1.50 -9.80 21.86
N THR A 138 -2.69 -9.87 21.27
CA THR A 138 -3.98 -9.90 22.00
C THR A 138 -4.04 -11.07 22.98
N GLY A 139 -3.64 -12.27 22.55
CA GLY A 139 -3.58 -13.44 23.41
C GLY A 139 -2.61 -13.27 24.58
N ALA A 140 -1.42 -12.72 24.32
CA ALA A 140 -0.43 -12.44 25.35
C ALA A 140 -0.90 -11.36 26.33
N TYR A 141 -1.57 -10.31 25.84
CA TYR A 141 -2.15 -9.24 26.64
C TYR A 141 -3.20 -9.79 27.61
N TYR A 142 -4.23 -10.48 27.11
CA TYR A 142 -5.30 -10.99 27.96
C TYR A 142 -4.86 -12.13 28.86
N SER A 143 -3.86 -12.94 28.47
CA SER A 143 -3.26 -13.91 29.37
C SER A 143 -2.61 -13.25 30.59
N ARG A 144 -1.90 -12.13 30.40
CA ARG A 144 -1.30 -11.37 31.52
C ARG A 144 -2.35 -10.67 32.38
N LYS A 145 -3.33 -10.00 31.76
CA LYS A 145 -4.41 -9.32 32.48
C LYS A 145 -5.25 -10.30 33.29
N ALA A 146 -5.62 -11.45 32.73
CA ALA A 146 -6.38 -12.47 33.44
C ALA A 146 -5.65 -12.99 34.68
N SER A 147 -4.34 -13.26 34.57
CA SER A 147 -3.53 -13.66 35.73
C SER A 147 -3.49 -12.58 36.82
N SER A 148 -3.31 -11.31 36.44
CA SER A 148 -3.33 -10.16 37.37
C SER A 148 -4.69 -10.05 38.08
N TRP A 149 -5.79 -10.13 37.33
CA TRP A 149 -7.14 -10.00 37.90
C TRP A 149 -7.51 -11.16 38.82
N ILE A 150 -7.06 -12.39 38.53
CA ILE A 150 -7.31 -13.54 39.42
C ILE A 150 -6.59 -13.38 40.77
N GLU A 151 -5.42 -12.74 40.78
CA GLU A 151 -4.66 -12.47 42.02
C GLU A 151 -5.20 -11.28 42.81
N GLU A 152 -5.66 -10.23 42.10
CA GLU A 152 -6.06 -8.95 42.71
C GLU A 152 -7.57 -8.85 43.03
N ASP A 153 -8.43 -9.49 42.24
CA ASP A 153 -9.88 -9.33 42.31
C ASP A 153 -10.60 -10.52 42.98
N SER A 154 -11.82 -10.27 43.46
CA SER A 154 -12.72 -11.34 43.88
C SER A 154 -13.27 -12.10 42.66
N CYS A 155 -13.64 -13.38 42.84
CA CYS A 155 -14.18 -14.20 41.75
C CYS A 155 -15.38 -13.54 41.02
N PRO A 156 -16.37 -12.93 41.70
CA PRO A 156 -17.42 -12.15 41.03
C PRO A 156 -16.90 -10.97 40.20
N ASP A 157 -15.94 -10.21 40.72
CA ASP A 157 -15.39 -9.03 40.03
C ASP A 157 -14.58 -9.44 38.79
N TYR A 158 -13.81 -10.52 38.88
CA TYR A 158 -13.13 -11.12 37.73
C TYR A 158 -14.12 -11.53 36.64
N MET A 159 -15.18 -12.27 37.01
CA MET A 159 -16.18 -12.73 36.03
C MET A 159 -16.88 -11.55 35.34
N LEU A 160 -17.15 -10.46 36.05
CA LEU A 160 -17.68 -9.25 35.47
C LEU A 160 -16.69 -8.63 34.46
N LYS A 161 -15.42 -8.43 34.85
CA LYS A 161 -14.38 -7.85 33.97
C LYS A 161 -14.12 -8.69 32.73
N ALA A 162 -14.12 -10.02 32.83
CA ALA A 162 -13.87 -10.92 31.72
C ALA A 162 -15.04 -11.02 30.72
N SER A 163 -16.25 -10.57 31.11
CA SER A 163 -17.47 -10.65 30.30
C SER A 163 -17.92 -9.31 29.70
N ALA A 164 -17.26 -8.21 30.09
CA ALA A 164 -17.52 -6.86 29.62
C ALA A 164 -16.83 -6.58 28.29
#